data_AF-A0A8T7JZ36-F1
#
_entry.id   AF-A0A8T7JZ36-F1
#
_cell.length_a   1.000
_cell.length_b   1.000
_cell.length_c   1.000
_cell.angle_alpha   90.00
_cell.angle_beta   90.00
_cell.angle_gamma   90.00
#
_symmetry.space_group_name_H-M   'P 1'
#
loop_
_entity.id
_entity.type
_entity.pdbx_description
1 polymer ?
#
loop_
_entity_poly.entity_id
_entity_poly.type
_entity_poly.pdbx_seq_one_letter_code
_entity_poly.pdbx_strand_id
1 'polypeptide(L)' 'MPCPHGFSQPLLDIHVAADRRRLSVPVEFLQPGTTYELEVLAIEESGNQTITNGFFSTR' A
#
# COMPACT_ATOMS: atom_id res chain seq x y z
N MET A 1 4.23 11.08 -24.34
CA MET A 1 3.16 10.18 -23.88
C MET A 1 3.24 10.13 -22.36
N PRO A 2 2.40 10.82 -21.57
CA PRO A 2 2.45 10.62 -20.14
C PRO A 2 1.36 9.65 -19.72
N CYS A 3 1.78 8.47 -19.27
CA CYS A 3 1.18 7.82 -18.10
C CYS A 3 2.33 7.22 -17.28
N PRO A 4 3.13 8.02 -16.54
CA PRO A 4 4.21 7.46 -15.73
C PRO A 4 3.70 6.94 -14.37
N HIS A 5 2.49 7.35 -13.99
CA HIS A 5 1.87 7.04 -12.71
C HIS A 5 0.56 6.32 -13.03
N GLY A 6 0.51 5.01 -12.77
CA GLY A 6 -0.76 4.30 -12.67
C GLY A 6 -1.69 5.00 -11.67
N PHE A 7 -2.97 4.68 -11.71
CA PHE A 7 -4.08 5.40 -11.06
C PHE A 7 -3.95 5.68 -9.53
N SER A 8 -2.91 5.22 -8.84
CA SER A 8 -2.64 5.46 -7.42
C SER A 8 -1.25 6.10 -7.22
N GLN A 9 -1.20 7.23 -6.50
CA GLN A 9 0.04 7.89 -6.08
C GLN A 9 0.18 7.74 -4.55
N PRO A 10 0.73 6.62 -4.06
CA PRO A 10 0.78 6.36 -2.63
C PRO A 10 1.80 7.27 -1.94
N LEU A 11 1.48 7.68 -0.71
CA LEU A 11 2.39 8.42 0.17
C LEU A 11 3.58 7.54 0.61
N LEU A 12 3.36 6.23 0.73
CA LEU A 12 4.35 5.22 1.10
C LEU A 12 4.17 3.98 0.21
N ASP A 13 5.23 3.60 -0.49
CA ASP A 13 5.30 2.36 -1.29
C ASP A 13 6.50 1.53 -0.82
N ILE A 14 6.26 0.28 -0.48
CA ILE A 14 7.26 -0.61 0.09
C ILE A 14 7.08 -2.04 -0.39
N HIS A 15 8.20 -2.74 -0.55
CA HIS A 15 8.22 -4.16 -0.89
C HIS A 15 8.56 -4.98 0.34
N VAL A 16 7.80 -6.05 0.57
CA VAL A 16 7.98 -6.95 1.72
C VAL A 16 8.04 -8.40 1.24
N ALA A 17 8.65 -9.26 2.06
CA ALA A 17 8.63 -10.70 1.80
C ALA A 17 7.21 -11.26 1.89
N ALA A 18 6.93 -12.32 1.12
CA ALA A 18 5.61 -12.92 1.02
C ALA A 18 5.08 -13.53 2.34
N ASP A 19 5.95 -13.78 3.33
CA ASP A 19 5.59 -14.32 4.64
C ASP A 19 5.11 -13.23 5.63
N ARG A 20 5.22 -11.96 5.27
CA ARG A 20 4.88 -10.83 6.16
C ARG A 20 3.38 -10.65 6.27
N ARG A 21 2.88 -10.70 7.50
CA ARG A 21 1.46 -10.50 7.86
C ARG A 21 1.19 -9.21 8.64
N ARG A 22 2.23 -8.42 8.92
CA ARG A 22 2.16 -7.17 9.66
C ARG A 22 3.14 -6.19 9.06
N LEU A 23 2.72 -4.94 9.02
CA LEU A 23 3.54 -3.82 8.58
C LEU A 23 3.36 -2.67 9.56
N SER A 24 4.47 -2.09 9.99
CA SER A 24 4.46 -0.84 10.76
C SER A 24 4.65 0.33 9.80
N VAL A 25 3.72 1.28 9.86
CA VAL A 25 3.84 2.56 9.12
C VAL A 25 4.49 3.57 10.07
N PRO A 26 5.62 4.18 9.68
CA PRO A 26 6.25 5.21 10.50
C PRO A 26 5.32 6.42 10.68
N VAL A 27 5.35 7.04 11.87
CA VAL A 27 4.40 8.09 12.27
C VAL A 27 4.53 9.35 11.42
N GLU A 28 5.70 9.61 10.85
CA GLU A 28 5.95 10.72 9.92
C GLU A 28 5.11 10.66 8.64
N PHE A 29 4.57 9.48 8.29
CA PHE A 29 3.63 9.31 7.17
C PHE A 29 2.16 9.41 7.59
N LEU A 30 1.88 9.63 8.89
CA LEU A 30 0.55 9.59 9.46
C LEU A 30 0.17 10.93 10.10
N GLN A 31 -0.99 11.45 9.71
CA GLN A 31 -1.64 12.61 10.30
C GLN A 31 -2.73 12.13 11.28
N PRO A 32 -2.91 12.77 12.44
CA PRO A 32 -4.00 12.43 13.37
C PRO A 32 -5.39 12.57 12.75
N GLY A 33 -6.35 11.76 13.20
CA GLY A 33 -7.76 11.80 12.75
C GLY A 33 -7.97 11.63 11.23
N THR A 34 -7.04 11.00 10.53
CA THR A 34 -7.03 10.87 9.07
C THR A 34 -7.31 9.44 8.66
N THR A 35 -8.20 9.26 7.69
CA THR A 35 -8.48 7.96 7.07
C THR A 35 -7.57 7.78 5.86
N TYR A 36 -6.86 6.66 5.86
CA TYR A 36 -5.94 6.24 4.81
C TYR A 36 -6.52 5.06 4.04
N GLU A 37 -6.30 5.06 2.73
CA GLU A 37 -6.43 3.87 1.90
C GLU A 37 -5.14 3.05 1.94
N LEU A 38 -5.28 1.74 2.04
CA LEU A 38 -4.20 0.76 1.92
C LEU A 38 -4.49 -0.14 0.73
N GLU A 39 -3.57 -0.17 -0.23
CA GLU A 39 -3.59 -1.12 -1.33
C GLU A 39 -2.46 -2.14 -1.13
N VAL A 40 -2.79 -3.43 -1.24
CA VAL A 40 -1.83 -4.53 -1.17
C VAL A 40 -1.82 -5.24 -2.52
N LEU A 41 -0.65 -5.20 -3.18
CA LEU A 41 -0.37 -5.96 -4.41
C LEU A 41 0.42 -7.21 -4.06
N ALA A 42 -0.20 -8.38 -4.23
CA ALA A 42 0.48 -9.67 -4.15
C ALA A 42 0.82 -10.17 -5.56
N ILE A 43 2.08 -10.56 -5.78
CA ILE A 43 2.57 -11.08 -7.07
C ILE A 43 3.07 -12.51 -6.86
N GLU A 44 2.48 -13.46 -7.57
CA GLU A 44 2.91 -14.87 -7.59
C GLU A 44 4.15 -15.05 -8.50
N GLU A 45 4.91 -16.14 -8.34
CA GLU A 45 6.04 -16.51 -9.21
C GLU A 45 5.70 -16.50 -10.71
N SER A 46 4.45 -16.84 -11.07
CA SER A 46 3.94 -16.81 -12.45
C SER A 46 3.82 -15.40 -13.03
N GLY A 47 3.85 -14.36 -12.18
CA GLY A 47 3.53 -12.98 -12.51
C GLY A 47 2.06 -12.62 -12.32
N ASN A 48 1.21 -13.57 -11.89
CA ASN A 48 -0.18 -13.28 -11.57
C ASN A 48 -0.28 -12.32 -10.38
N GLN A 49 -1.18 -11.35 -10.49
CA GLN A 49 -1.35 -10.29 -9.50
C GLN A 49 -2.72 -10.35 -8.85
N THR A 50 -2.75 -10.15 -7.53
CA THR A 50 -3.98 -9.91 -6.78
C THR A 50 -3.86 -8.58 -6.06
N ILE A 51 -4.86 -7.72 -6.23
CA ILE A 51 -4.97 -6.43 -5.54
C ILE A 51 -6.03 -6.55 -4.46
N THR A 52 -5.71 -6.06 -3.26
CA THR A 52 -6.66 -5.94 -2.14
C THR A 52 -6.60 -4.52 -1.57
N ASN A 53 -7.75 -3.86 -1.48
CA ASN A 53 -7.87 -2.51 -0.91
C ASN A 53 -8.53 -2.58 0.48
N GLY A 54 -8.13 -1.68 1.37
CA GLY A 54 -8.70 -1.50 2.70
C GLY A 54 -8.52 -0.07 3.19
N PHE A 55 -9.15 0.23 4.32
CA PHE A 55 -9.08 1.56 4.94
C PHE A 55 -8.79 1.44 6.43
N PHE A 56 -8.01 2.40 6.96
CA PHE A 56 -7.81 2.55 8.39
C PHE A 56 -7.77 4.03 8.77
N SER A 57 -8.12 4.35 10.01
CA SER A 57 -8.07 5.72 10.52
C SER A 57 -7.10 5.82 11.68
N THR A 58 -6.34 6.90 11.71
CA THR A 58 -5.54 7.28 12.88
C THR A 58 -6.44 7.91 13.95
N ARG A 59 -6.00 7.84 15.21
CA ARG A 59 -6.66 8.51 16.33
C ARG A 59 -6.36 10.00 16.34
#